data_AF-A0A920V253-F1
#
_entry.id   AF-A0A920V253-F1
#
_cell.length_a   1.000
_cell.length_b   1.000
_cell.length_c   1.000
_cell.angle_alpha   90.00
_cell.angle_beta   90.00
_cell.angle_gamma   90.00
#
_symmetry.space_group_name_H-M   'P 1'
#
loop_
_entity.id
_entity.type
_entity.pdbx_description
1 polymer ?
#
loop_
_entity_poly.entity_id
_entity_poly.type
_entity_poly.pdbx_seq_one_letter_code
_entity_poly.pdbx_strand_id
1 'polypeptide(L)'
;MVQVALLDIVFSLDSVITAVGMAKEIEVMVAAIIIAVVVMLFCADAISGFIEAHPSVKMLALSFLILIGVMLTAEAMGMHIKKGYIYFAMAFALFVEVLNMRTRQRRSARQQAAAADAEVA
;
A
#
# COMPACT_ATOMS: atom_id res chain seq x y z
N MET A 1 -12.39 9.74 4.32
CA MET A 1 -13.34 8.93 5.12
C MET A 1 -13.73 7.61 4.45
N VAL A 2 -14.83 7.46 3.69
CA VAL A 2 -15.31 6.11 3.25
C VAL A 2 -14.25 5.26 2.51
N GLN A 3 -13.52 5.84 1.55
CA GLN A 3 -12.48 5.13 0.80
C GLN A 3 -11.27 4.73 1.66
N VAL A 4 -10.97 5.50 2.71
CA VAL A 4 -9.86 5.23 3.63
C VAL A 4 -10.23 4.13 4.61
N ALA A 5 -11.49 4.13 5.11
CA ALA A 5 -12.02 3.03 5.90
C ALA A 5 -12.10 1.72 5.10
N LEU A 6 -12.50 1.78 3.83
CA LEU A 6 -12.44 0.64 2.91
C LEU A 6 -11.02 0.11 2.72
N LEU A 7 -10.04 1.00 2.58
CA LEU A 7 -8.64 0.64 2.43
C LEU A 7 -8.11 -0.04 3.71
N ASP A 8 -8.45 0.48 4.89
CA ASP A 8 -8.05 -0.10 6.18
C ASP A 8 -8.62 -1.52 6.37
N ILE A 9 -9.91 -1.73 6.07
CA ILE A 9 -10.53 -3.06 6.10
C ILE A 9 -9.79 -4.03 5.18
N VAL A 10 -9.50 -3.62 3.94
CA VAL A 10 -8.92 -4.57 2.99
C VAL A 10 -7.42 -4.78 3.22
N PHE A 11 -6.69 -3.77 3.70
CA PHE A 11 -5.30 -3.91 4.11
C PHE A 11 -5.17 -4.81 5.35
N SER A 12 -6.13 -4.72 6.28
CA SER A 12 -6.19 -5.65 7.41
C SER A 12 -6.45 -7.09 6.95
N LEU A 13 -7.32 -7.30 5.96
CA LEU A 13 -7.62 -8.61 5.38
C LEU A 13 -6.43 -9.20 4.61
N ASP A 14 -5.73 -8.39 3.82
CA ASP A 14 -4.54 -8.82 3.06
C ASP A 14 -3.43 -9.32 4.00
N SER A 15 -3.22 -8.65 5.13
CA SER A 15 -2.21 -9.07 6.11
C SER A 15 -2.49 -10.44 6.73
N VAL A 16 -3.77 -10.74 6.98
CA VAL A 16 -4.23 -12.03 7.47
C VAL A 16 -4.03 -13.09 6.38
N ILE A 17 -4.48 -12.82 5.15
CA ILE A 17 -4.41 -13.78 4.04
C ILE A 17 -2.96 -14.08 3.65
N THR A 18 -2.10 -13.07 3.64
CA THR A 18 -0.66 -13.22 3.39
C THR A 18 0.01 -14.07 4.47
N ALA A 19 -0.33 -13.86 5.75
CA ALA A 19 0.17 -14.71 6.83
C ALA A 19 -0.29 -16.17 6.71
N VAL A 20 -1.57 -16.38 6.37
CA VAL A 20 -2.14 -17.71 6.14
C VAL A 20 -1.50 -18.42 4.95
N GLY A 21 -1.20 -17.70 3.88
CA GLY A 21 -0.58 -18.26 2.68
C GLY A 21 0.93 -18.59 2.82
N MET A 22 1.59 -18.17 3.90
CA MET A 22 3.03 -18.36 4.12
C MET A 22 3.39 -19.26 5.32
N ALA A 23 2.52 -19.34 6.34
CA ALA A 23 2.81 -20.10 7.55
C ALA A 23 2.49 -21.60 7.39
N LYS A 24 3.40 -22.46 7.87
CA LYS A 24 3.21 -23.92 7.91
C LYS A 24 2.61 -24.40 9.24
N GLU A 25 2.89 -23.67 10.33
CA GLU A 25 2.44 -23.99 11.67
C GLU A 25 1.25 -23.08 12.05
N ILE A 26 0.11 -23.70 12.31
CA ILE A 26 -1.15 -23.00 12.62
C ILE A 26 -1.01 -22.14 13.89
N GLU A 27 -0.27 -22.63 14.89
CA GLU A 27 -0.05 -21.90 16.14
C GLU A 27 0.70 -20.58 15.93
N VAL A 28 1.77 -20.62 15.12
CA VAL A 28 2.58 -19.45 14.78
C VAL A 28 1.77 -18.46 13.93
N MET A 29 0.95 -18.99 13.01
CA MET A 29 0.07 -18.20 12.16
C MET A 29 -0.93 -17.38 12.99
N VAL A 30 -1.63 -18.02 13.93
CA VAL A 30 -2.62 -17.34 14.79
C VAL A 30 -1.95 -16.27 15.64
N ALA A 31 -0.81 -16.59 16.26
CA ALA A 31 -0.05 -15.61 17.05
C ALA A 31 0.39 -14.40 16.22
N ALA A 32 0.93 -14.63 15.02
CA ALA A 32 1.37 -13.57 14.11
C ALA A 32 0.21 -12.67 13.65
N ILE A 33 -0.95 -13.26 13.34
CA ILE A 33 -2.14 -12.52 12.93
C ILE A 33 -2.63 -11.62 14.06
N ILE A 34 -2.73 -12.14 15.30
CA ILE A 34 -3.18 -11.34 16.45
C ILE A 34 -2.24 -10.15 16.66
N ILE A 35 -0.92 -10.37 16.63
CA ILE A 35 0.06 -9.29 16.77
C ILE A 35 -0.09 -8.27 15.64
N ALA A 36 -0.23 -8.73 14.38
CA ALA A 36 -0.39 -7.85 13.22
C ALA A 36 -1.66 -6.98 13.33
N VAL A 37 -2.80 -7.56 13.69
CA VAL A 37 -4.07 -6.84 13.87
C VAL A 37 -3.96 -5.80 14.98
N VAL A 38 -3.35 -6.15 16.13
CA VAL A 38 -3.14 -5.20 17.23
C VAL A 38 -2.29 -4.00 16.78
N VAL A 39 -1.19 -4.27 16.05
CA VAL A 39 -0.33 -3.21 15.51
C VAL A 39 -1.06 -2.37 14.47
N MET A 40 -1.88 -2.96 13.60
CA MET A 40 -2.68 -2.23 12.62
C MET A 40 -3.68 -1.29 13.28
N LEU A 41 -4.42 -1.76 14.28
CA LEU A 41 -5.37 -0.93 15.02
C LEU A 41 -4.67 0.24 15.71
N PHE A 42 -3.49 0.01 16.30
CA PHE A 42 -2.70 1.07 16.91
C PHE A 42 -2.19 2.10 15.88
N CYS A 43 -1.85 1.65 14.67
CA CYS A 43 -1.32 2.49 13.60
C CYS A 43 -2.39 3.08 12.66
N ALA A 44 -3.66 2.71 12.79
CA ALA A 44 -4.73 3.03 11.83
C ALA A 44 -4.88 4.55 11.61
N ASP A 45 -4.86 5.35 12.67
CA ASP A 45 -4.96 6.81 12.58
C ASP A 45 -3.73 7.44 11.89
N ALA A 46 -2.53 6.91 12.15
CA ALA A 46 -1.30 7.39 11.53
C ALA A 46 -1.23 7.03 10.03
N ILE A 47 -1.62 5.80 9.69
CA ILE A 47 -1.65 5.30 8.31
C ILE A 47 -2.71 6.05 7.51
N SER A 48 -3.91 6.23 8.07
CA SER A 48 -5.00 6.96 7.40
C SER A 48 -4.62 8.41 7.11
N GLY A 49 -4.01 9.11 8.06
CA GLY A 49 -3.50 10.47 7.85
C GLY A 49 -2.44 10.56 6.74
N PHE A 50 -1.52 9.58 6.68
CA PHE A 50 -0.50 9.52 5.63
C PHE A 50 -1.10 9.28 4.23
N ILE A 51 -2.09 8.40 4.13
CA ILE A 51 -2.81 8.10 2.88
C ILE A 51 -3.65 9.31 2.42
N GLU A 52 -4.23 10.07 3.34
CA GLU A 52 -4.97 11.30 3.01
C GLU A 52 -4.04 12.42 2.52
N ALA A 53 -2.85 12.55 3.10
CA ALA A 53 -1.83 13.52 2.67
C ALA A 53 -1.23 13.20 1.28
N HIS A 54 -1.20 11.93 0.88
CA HIS A 54 -0.56 11.47 -0.36
C HIS A 54 -1.54 10.70 -1.28
N PRO A 55 -2.24 11.38 -2.21
CA PRO A 55 -3.24 10.75 -3.10
C PRO A 55 -2.70 9.62 -3.97
N SER A 56 -1.43 9.68 -4.37
CA SER A 56 -0.78 8.66 -5.18
C SER A 56 -0.49 7.38 -4.37
N VAL A 57 -0.22 7.50 -3.07
CA VAL A 57 -0.11 6.36 -2.13
C VAL A 57 -1.48 5.66 -1.98
N LYS A 58 -2.58 6.42 -1.91
CA LYS A 58 -3.94 5.84 -1.91
C LYS A 58 -4.19 4.98 -3.14
N MET A 59 -3.81 5.48 -4.32
CA MET A 59 -3.96 4.73 -5.57
C MET A 59 -3.06 3.48 -5.60
N LEU A 60 -1.85 3.56 -5.05
CA LEU A 60 -0.94 2.42 -4.93
C LEU A 60 -1.53 1.30 -4.05
N ALA A 61 -2.10 1.64 -2.90
CA ALA A 61 -2.76 0.68 -2.00
C ALA A 61 -3.97 -0.02 -2.65
N LEU A 62 -4.82 0.74 -3.36
CA LEU A 62 -5.94 0.18 -4.12
C LEU A 62 -5.45 -0.76 -5.24
N SER A 63 -4.32 -0.44 -5.85
CA SER A 63 -3.72 -1.29 -6.91
C SER A 63 -3.18 -2.60 -6.33
N PHE A 64 -2.55 -2.56 -5.16
CA PHE A 64 -2.09 -3.76 -4.46
C PHE A 64 -3.25 -4.67 -4.04
N LEU A 65 -4.33 -4.08 -3.55
CA LEU A 65 -5.56 -4.81 -3.23
C LEU A 65 -6.06 -5.61 -4.44
N ILE A 66 -6.21 -4.95 -5.59
CA ILE A 66 -6.67 -5.61 -6.82
C ILE A 66 -5.67 -6.69 -7.25
N LEU A 67 -4.37 -6.40 -7.22
CA LEU A 67 -3.32 -7.35 -7.57
C LEU A 67 -3.39 -8.63 -6.73
N ILE A 68 -3.51 -8.49 -5.40
CA ILE A 68 -3.65 -9.63 -4.50
C ILE A 68 -4.98 -10.36 -4.72
N GLY A 69 -6.09 -9.64 -4.90
CA GLY A 69 -7.39 -10.25 -5.20
C GLY A 69 -7.36 -11.10 -6.48
N VAL A 70 -6.72 -10.60 -7.54
CA VAL A 70 -6.52 -11.34 -8.80
C VAL A 70 -5.58 -12.53 -8.59
N MET A 71 -4.47 -12.33 -7.87
CA MET A 71 -3.51 -13.39 -7.55
C MET A 71 -4.20 -14.56 -6.82
N LEU A 72 -4.99 -14.27 -5.79
CA LEU A 72 -5.70 -15.29 -5.01
C LEU A 72 -6.75 -16.02 -5.84
N THR A 73 -7.46 -15.29 -6.72
CA THR A 73 -8.41 -15.89 -7.65
C THR A 73 -7.70 -16.85 -8.62
N ALA A 74 -6.55 -16.44 -9.15
CA ALA A 74 -5.71 -17.27 -10.01
C ALA A 74 -5.18 -18.52 -9.29
N GLU A 75 -4.67 -18.37 -8.07
CA GLU A 75 -4.22 -19.50 -7.24
C GLU A 75 -5.36 -20.46 -6.93
N ALA A 76 -6.56 -19.94 -6.61
CA ALA A 76 -7.77 -20.75 -6.37
C ALA A 76 -8.23 -21.52 -7.61
N MET A 77 -7.99 -20.98 -8.82
CA MET A 77 -8.23 -21.67 -10.09
C MET A 77 -7.12 -22.67 -10.46
N GLY A 78 -6.14 -22.89 -9.58
CA GLY A 78 -5.03 -23.83 -9.77
C GLY A 78 -3.83 -23.24 -10.52
N MET A 79 -3.86 -21.97 -10.93
CA MET A 79 -2.70 -21.31 -11.55
C MET A 79 -1.70 -20.91 -10.47
N HIS A 80 -0.59 -21.65 -10.40
CA HIS A 80 0.47 -21.37 -9.44
C HIS A 80 1.37 -20.23 -9.96
N ILE A 81 1.04 -19.00 -9.58
CA ILE A 81 1.89 -17.84 -9.83
C ILE A 81 3.01 -17.85 -8.78
N LYS A 82 4.27 -17.75 -9.22
CA LYS A 82 5.40 -17.66 -8.28
C LYS A 82 5.27 -16.35 -7.48
N LYS A 83 5.01 -16.46 -6.18
CA LYS A 83 4.81 -15.34 -5.23
C LYS A 83 5.90 -14.27 -5.32
N GLY A 84 7.14 -14.67 -5.61
CA GLY A 84 8.28 -13.76 -5.78
C GLY A 84 8.07 -12.68 -6.86
N TYR A 85 7.34 -12.97 -7.95
CA TYR A 85 7.04 -11.95 -8.97
C TYR A 85 6.11 -10.87 -8.43
N ILE A 86 5.12 -11.26 -7.63
CA ILE A 86 4.14 -10.35 -7.03
C ILE A 86 4.84 -9.47 -5.99
N TYR A 87 5.64 -10.06 -5.10
CA TYR A 87 6.40 -9.30 -4.11
C TYR A 87 7.42 -8.35 -4.75
N PHE A 88 8.08 -8.76 -5.84
CA PHE A 88 8.96 -7.87 -6.60
C PHE A 88 8.19 -6.71 -7.26
N ALA A 89 7.03 -6.99 -7.86
CA ALA A 89 6.18 -5.96 -8.46
C ALA A 89 5.69 -4.94 -7.42
N MET A 90 5.28 -5.40 -6.23
CA MET A 90 4.90 -4.52 -5.12
C MET A 90 6.07 -3.65 -4.64
N ALA A 91 7.24 -4.25 -4.41
CA ALA A 91 8.43 -3.52 -3.97
C ALA A 91 8.88 -2.47 -5.02
N PHE A 92 8.86 -2.85 -6.31
CA PHE A 92 9.20 -1.94 -7.40
C PHE A 92 8.20 -0.79 -7.52
N ALA A 93 6.90 -1.05 -7.41
CA ALA A 93 5.87 -0.01 -7.47
C ALA A 93 5.99 0.98 -6.30
N LEU A 94 6.26 0.49 -5.08
CA LEU A 94 6.58 1.35 -3.93
C LEU A 94 7.82 2.21 -4.18
N PHE A 95 8.88 1.62 -4.72
CA PHE A 95 10.11 2.35 -5.05
C PHE A 95 9.85 3.48 -6.05
N VAL A 96 9.14 3.17 -7.14
CA VAL A 96 8.77 4.17 -8.16
C VAL A 96 7.90 5.26 -7.56
N GLU A 97 6.95 4.92 -6.70
CA GLU A 97 6.08 5.89 -6.03
C GLU A 97 6.88 6.84 -5.12
N VAL A 98 7.85 6.33 -4.36
CA VAL A 98 8.75 7.17 -3.56
C VAL A 98 9.54 8.14 -4.45
N LEU A 99 10.04 7.69 -5.61
CA LEU A 99 10.72 8.55 -6.59
C LEU A 99 9.77 9.61 -7.19
N ASN A 100 8.54 9.21 -7.49
CA ASN A 100 7.51 10.08 -8.03
C ASN A 100 7.16 11.19 -7.04
N MET A 101 6.99 10.84 -5.76
CA MET A 101 6.69 11.77 -4.68
C MET A 101 7.81 12.81 -4.49
N ARG A 102 9.08 12.39 -4.54
CA ARG A 102 10.26 13.29 -4.48
C ARG A 102 10.32 14.26 -5.67
N THR A 103 9.97 13.78 -6.86
CA THR A 103 10.02 14.59 -8.08
C THR A 103 8.92 15.65 -8.10
N ARG A 104 7.72 15.29 -7.63
CA ARG A 104 6.58 16.20 -7.54
C ARG A 104 6.85 17.37 -6.58
N GLN A 105 7.46 17.10 -5.42
CA GLN A 105 7.85 18.16 -4.46
C GLN A 105 8.81 19.18 -5.10
N ARG A 106 9.77 18.73 -5.91
CA ARG A 106 10.73 19.60 -6.62
C ARG A 106 10.06 20.45 -7.70
N ARG A 107 9.03 19.93 -8.38
CA ARG A 107 8.32 20.64 -9.44
C ARG A 107 7.40 21.73 -8.90
N SER A 108 6.72 21.48 -7.78
CA SER A 108 5.90 22.48 -7.07
C SER A 108 6.74 23.65 -6.53
N ALA A 109 7.93 23.37 -5.97
CA ALA A 109 8.85 24.42 -5.52
C ALA A 109 9.35 25.31 -6.68
N ARG A 110 9.61 24.71 -7.84
CA ARG A 110 10.10 25.44 -9.03
C ARG A 110 9.00 26.27 -9.71
N GLN A 111 7.74 25.83 -9.66
CA GLN A 111 6.59 26.60 -10.15
C GLN A 111 6.26 27.80 -9.25
N GLN A 112 6.41 27.67 -7.94
CA GLN A 112 6.23 28.80 -7.01
C GLN A 112 7.33 29.85 -7.15
N ALA A 113 8.59 29.44 -7.34
CA ALA A 113 9.69 30.37 -7.63
C ALA A 113 9.47 31.14 -8.95
N ALA A 114 9.04 30.44 -10.00
CA ALA A 114 8.75 31.07 -11.29
C ALA A 114 7.51 32.00 -11.27
N ALA A 115 6.54 31.74 -10.40
CA ALA A 115 5.38 32.62 -10.21
C ALA A 115 5.72 33.87 -9.39
N ALA A 116 6.58 33.74 -8.37
CA ALA A 116 7.06 34.88 -7.57
C ALA A 116 7.94 35.84 -8.40
N ASP A 117 8.79 35.33 -9.28
CA ASP A 117 9.58 36.16 -10.19
C ASP A 117 8.72 36.89 -11.25
N ALA A 118 7.55 36.34 -11.60
CA ALA A 118 6.62 36.95 -12.56
C ALA A 118 5.68 38.01 -11.94
N GLU A 119 5.52 38.02 -10.61
CA GLU A 119 4.70 39.03 -9.89
C GLU A 119 5.53 40.27 -9.50
N VAL A 120 6.86 40.16 -9.54
CA VAL A 120 7.81 41.24 -9.20
C VAL A 120 8.31 42.00 -10.45
N ALA A 121 8.04 41.49 -11.66
CA ALA A 121 8.41 42.08 -12.95
C ALA A 121 7.25 42.88 -13.59
#